data_AF-A0A081D7R1-F1
#
_entry.id   AF-A0A081D7R1-F1
#
_cell.length_a   1.000
_cell.length_b   1.000
_cell.length_c   1.000
_cell.angle_alpha   90.00
_cell.angle_beta   90.00
_cell.angle_gamma   90.00
#
_symmetry.space_group_name_H-M   'P 1'
#
loop_
_entity.id
_entity.type
_entity.pdbx_description
1 polymer ?
#
loop_
_entity_poly.entity_id
_entity_poly.type
_entity_poly.pdbx_seq_one_letter_code
_entity_poly.pdbx_strand_id
1 'polypeptide(L)'
;MTIPQLIISYFDQNKNLVWVDYNFVKDAVRPQRKQNFEFNLLTDAEINVLNNDMSNCYVNGLPNQDVAKKVVPTRNATFSAFQKTDNALYPYIKLETNAYIGNPK
;
A
#
# COMPACT_ATOMS: atom_id res chain seq x y z
N MET A 1 20.74 0.11 9.81
CA MET A 1 19.39 0.48 10.28
C MET A 1 18.46 0.41 9.10
N THR A 2 17.28 -0.17 9.27
CA THR A 2 16.29 -0.29 8.19
C THR A 2 15.32 0.88 8.31
N ILE A 3 15.17 1.65 7.24
CA ILE A 3 14.17 2.72 7.17
C ILE A 3 12.88 2.05 6.71
N PRO A 4 11.82 2.02 7.53
CA PRO A 4 10.56 1.43 7.11
C PRO A 4 9.91 2.33 6.06
N GLN A 5 9.43 1.71 5.00
CA GLN A 5 8.57 2.35 4.02
C GLN A 5 7.12 2.16 4.46
N LEU A 6 6.39 3.26 4.60
CA LEU A 6 4.95 3.27 4.74
C LEU A 6 4.32 3.23 3.35
N ILE A 7 3.39 2.31 3.14
CA ILE A 7 2.58 2.20 1.93
C ILE A 7 1.15 2.60 2.30
N ILE A 8 0.60 3.55 1.56
CA ILE A 8 -0.76 4.06 1.76
C ILE A 8 -1.58 3.70 0.53
N SER A 9 -2.59 2.86 0.71
CA SER A 9 -3.52 2.48 -0.35
C SER A 9 -4.83 3.26 -0.17
N TYR A 10 -5.31 3.89 -1.24
CA TYR A 10 -6.55 4.67 -1.28
C TYR A 10 -7.62 3.91 -2.04
N PHE A 11 -8.84 3.89 -1.49
CA PHE A 11 -9.95 3.15 -2.04
C PHE A 11 -11.18 4.03 -2.25
N ASP A 12 -11.94 3.72 -3.31
CA ASP A 12 -13.21 4.37 -3.61
C ASP A 12 -14.33 3.93 -2.63
N GLN A 13 -15.54 4.46 -2.82
CA GLN A 13 -16.72 4.11 -2.02
C GLN A 13 -17.07 2.61 -2.05
N ASN A 14 -16.69 1.91 -3.12
CA ASN A 14 -16.92 0.48 -3.33
C ASN A 14 -15.76 -0.38 -2.80
N LYS A 15 -14.75 0.23 -2.17
CA LYS A 15 -13.54 -0.41 -1.66
C LYS A 15 -12.64 -1.00 -2.76
N ASN A 16 -12.69 -0.44 -3.97
CA ASN A 16 -11.73 -0.75 -5.02
C ASN A 16 -10.46 0.08 -4.82
N LEU A 17 -9.29 -0.51 -5.05
CA LEU A 17 -8.02 0.19 -4.99
C LEU A 17 -7.91 1.18 -6.16
N VAL A 18 -7.69 2.46 -5.84
CA VAL A 18 -7.55 3.52 -6.85
C VAL A 18 -6.12 4.01 -6.96
N TRP A 19 -5.43 4.14 -5.82
CA TRP A 19 -4.09 4.70 -5.78
C TRP A 19 -3.25 4.09 -4.67
N VAL A 20 -1.94 4.05 -4.89
CA VAL A 20 -0.95 3.66 -3.89
C VAL A 20 0.11 4.74 -3.84
N ASP A 21 0.31 5.29 -2.64
CA ASP A 21 1.38 6.22 -2.33
C ASP A 21 2.37 5.58 -1.35
N TYR A 22 3.56 6.16 -1.24
CA TYR A 22 4.58 5.69 -0.32
C TYR A 22 5.30 6.83 0.38
N ASN A 23 5.69 6.59 1.64
CA ASN A 23 6.49 7.53 2.41
C ASN A 23 7.58 6.77 3.18
N PHE A 24 8.80 7.29 3.15
CA PHE A 24 9.89 6.77 3.97
C PHE A 24 9.88 7.46 5.33
N VAL A 25 9.77 6.69 6.41
CA VAL A 25 9.91 7.22 7.76
C VAL A 25 11.40 7.48 8.02
N LYS A 26 11.87 8.67 7.63
CA LYS A 26 13.30 9.05 7.60
C LYS A 26 13.95 9.05 8.98
N ASP A 27 13.18 9.22 10.04
CA ASP A 27 13.72 9.23 11.39
C ASP A 27 14.16 7.84 11.80
N ALA A 28 15.47 7.70 11.94
CA ALA A 28 16.13 6.44 12.28
C ALA A 28 15.74 6.02 13.70
N VAL A 29 14.69 5.19 13.80
CA VAL A 29 14.25 4.61 15.07
C VAL A 29 15.28 3.58 15.53
N ARG A 30 15.81 3.76 16.75
CA ARG A 30 16.45 2.64 17.47
C ARG A 30 15.39 1.53 17.58
N PRO A 31 15.66 0.26 17.20
CA PRO A 31 14.66 -0.80 17.06
C PRO A 31 13.71 -1.05 18.25
N GLN A 32 13.99 -0.48 19.43
CA GLN A 32 13.24 -0.66 20.67
C GLN A 32 12.28 0.50 21.04
N ARG A 33 12.06 1.52 20.21
CA ARG A 33 11.10 2.61 20.51
C ARG A 33 10.00 2.76 19.46
N LYS A 34 8.76 2.94 19.94
CA LYS A 34 7.64 3.40 19.10
C LYS A 34 7.83 4.89 18.83
N GLN A 35 7.65 5.30 17.58
CA GLN A 35 7.71 6.71 17.17
C GLN A 35 6.43 7.06 16.41
N ASN A 36 5.90 8.26 16.70
CA ASN A 36 4.80 8.84 15.94
C ASN A 36 5.32 9.39 14.62
N PHE A 37 4.50 9.34 13.59
CA PHE A 37 4.78 9.94 12.29
C PHE A 37 3.55 10.71 11.82
N GLU A 38 3.79 11.71 10.99
CA GLU A 38 2.75 12.51 10.35
C GLU A 38 2.94 12.40 8.83
N PHE A 39 1.82 12.35 8.11
CA PHE A 39 1.80 12.35 6.67
C PHE A 39 0.52 13.02 6.18
N ASN A 40 0.62 13.76 5.08
CA ASN A 40 -0.53 14.39 4.46
C ASN A 40 -1.23 13.36 3.57
N LEU A 41 -2.52 13.16 3.80
CA LEU A 41 -3.35 12.34 2.93
C LEU A 41 -3.64 13.10 1.63
N LEU A 42 -3.89 12.34 0.57
CA LEU A 42 -4.47 12.87 -0.65
C LEU A 42 -5.85 13.45 -0.34
N THR A 43 -6.12 14.70 -0.75
CA THR A 43 -7.41 15.36 -0.54
C THR A 43 -8.18 15.54 -1.86
N ASP A 44 -7.59 16.23 -2.84
CA ASP A 44 -8.37 16.81 -3.95
C ASP A 44 -7.89 16.40 -5.35
N ALA A 45 -7.03 15.40 -5.47
CA ALA A 45 -6.59 14.91 -6.78
C ALA A 45 -7.63 13.93 -7.35
N GLU A 46 -8.24 14.27 -8.47
CA GLU A 46 -9.08 13.33 -9.22
C GLU A 46 -8.19 12.32 -9.96
N ILE A 47 -8.24 11.07 -9.53
CA ILE A 47 -7.51 9.96 -10.14
C ILE A 47 -8.44 9.21 -11.09
N ASN A 48 -8.12 9.29 -12.37
CA ASN A 48 -8.80 8.53 -13.40
C ASN A 48 -8.07 7.20 -13.66
N VAL A 49 -8.72 6.08 -13.36
CA VAL A 49 -8.17 4.74 -13.60
C VAL A 49 -8.33 4.39 -15.08
N LEU A 50 -7.23 4.43 -15.83
CA LEU A 50 -7.23 4.08 -17.26
C LEU A 50 -7.33 2.56 -17.50
N ASN A 51 -6.71 1.76 -16.62
CA ASN A 51 -6.66 0.31 -16.73
C ASN A 51 -6.31 -0.29 -15.35
N ASN A 52 -6.96 -1.39 -14.97
CA ASN A 52 -6.72 -2.13 -13.74
C ASN A 52 -6.42 -3.63 -13.97
N ASP A 53 -6.20 -4.02 -15.23
CA ASP A 53 -5.84 -5.39 -15.62
C ASP A 53 -4.40 -5.71 -15.18
N MET A 54 -4.26 -6.88 -14.54
CA MET A 54 -2.98 -7.40 -14.06
C MET A 54 -2.45 -8.57 -14.92
N SER A 55 -3.06 -8.84 -16.07
CA SER A 55 -2.67 -9.92 -16.99
C SER A 55 -1.20 -9.86 -17.40
N ASN A 56 -0.68 -8.63 -17.59
CA ASN A 56 0.69 -8.35 -17.99
C ASN A 56 1.58 -7.86 -16.83
N CYS A 57 1.21 -8.18 -15.58
CA CYS A 57 2.07 -7.92 -14.42
C CYS A 57 3.00 -9.10 -14.16
N TYR A 58 4.28 -8.83 -13.92
CA TYR A 58 5.30 -9.85 -13.66
C TYR A 58 5.99 -9.59 -12.33
N VAL A 59 6.22 -10.66 -11.55
CA VAL A 59 6.95 -10.64 -10.29
C VAL A 59 8.21 -11.46 -10.48
N ASN A 60 9.38 -10.80 -10.41
CA ASN A 60 10.69 -11.44 -10.63
C ASN A 60 10.77 -12.22 -11.96
N GLY A 61 10.16 -11.68 -13.03
CA GLY A 61 10.14 -12.28 -14.36
C GLY A 61 9.08 -13.38 -14.58
N LEU A 62 8.29 -13.72 -13.56
CA LEU A 62 7.20 -14.69 -13.68
C LEU A 62 5.84 -13.98 -13.76
N PRO A 63 4.87 -14.50 -14.54
CA PRO A 63 3.52 -13.96 -14.57
C PRO A 63 2.92 -13.90 -13.16
N ASN A 64 2.31 -12.78 -12.80
CA ASN A 64 1.71 -12.57 -11.49
C ASN A 64 0.66 -13.65 -11.16
N GLN A 65 -0.08 -14.14 -12.16
CA GLN A 65 -1.08 -15.21 -11.96
C GLN A 65 -0.46 -16.51 -11.44
N ASP A 66 0.74 -16.87 -11.91
CA ASP A 66 1.42 -18.11 -11.51
C ASP A 66 1.99 -18.00 -10.10
N VAL A 67 2.50 -16.81 -9.75
CA VAL A 67 3.02 -16.51 -8.42
C VAL A 67 1.87 -16.41 -7.40
N ALA A 68 0.77 -15.76 -7.75
CA ALA A 68 -0.37 -15.56 -6.86
C ALA A 68 -0.96 -16.88 -6.35
N LYS A 69 -1.09 -17.88 -7.24
CA LYS A 69 -1.58 -19.24 -6.88
C LYS A 69 -0.67 -19.96 -5.90
N LYS A 70 0.65 -19.72 -5.97
CA LYS A 70 1.65 -20.37 -5.10
C LYS A 70 1.74 -19.71 -3.73
N VAL A 71 1.68 -18.39 -3.67
CA VAL A 71 1.94 -17.62 -2.45
C VAL A 71 0.69 -17.53 -1.56
N VAL A 72 -0.48 -17.32 -2.15
CA VAL A 72 -1.76 -17.29 -1.42
C VAL A 72 -2.82 -18.04 -2.22
N PRO A 73 -2.86 -19.39 -2.12
CA PRO A 73 -3.76 -20.23 -2.93
C PRO A 73 -5.25 -19.97 -2.65
N THR A 74 -5.60 -19.45 -1.47
CA THR A 74 -6.97 -19.05 -1.13
C THR A 74 -6.93 -17.64 -0.53
N ARG A 75 -7.35 -16.65 -1.32
CA ARG A 75 -7.55 -15.29 -0.82
C ARG A 75 -8.93 -15.20 -0.17
N ASN A 76 -9.00 -15.45 1.13
CA ASN A 76 -10.15 -14.98 1.89
C ASN A 76 -10.04 -13.46 1.95
N ALA A 77 -11.06 -12.76 1.44
CA ALA A 77 -11.16 -11.31 1.48
C ALA A 77 -11.48 -10.84 2.91
N THR A 78 -10.64 -11.21 3.87
CA THR A 78 -10.68 -10.66 5.22
C THR A 78 -9.96 -9.32 5.13
N PHE A 79 -10.68 -8.30 4.67
CA PHE A 79 -10.19 -6.92 4.70
C PHE A 79 -10.05 -6.51 6.16
N SER A 80 -8.86 -6.72 6.73
CA SER A 80 -8.47 -6.17 8.02
C SER A 80 -8.70 -4.66 7.95
N ALA A 81 -9.71 -4.23 8.72
CA ALA A 81 -10.36 -2.92 8.79
C ALA A 81 -9.73 -1.81 7.93
N PHE A 82 -10.43 -1.41 6.85
CA PHE A 82 -10.19 -0.12 6.21
C PHE A 82 -10.32 1.02 7.22
N GLN A 83 -9.39 1.98 7.19
CA GLN A 83 -9.53 3.21 7.96
C GLN A 83 -10.36 4.20 7.15
N LYS A 84 -11.44 4.73 7.74
CA LYS A 84 -12.24 5.78 7.11
C LYS A 84 -11.53 7.13 7.27
N THR A 85 -11.58 7.97 6.23
CA THR A 85 -11.07 9.34 6.22
C THR A 85 -12.19 10.33 5.87
N ASP A 86 -11.91 11.62 6.00
CA ASP A 86 -12.82 12.69 5.62
C ASP A 86 -12.77 13.02 4.11
N ASN A 87 -11.97 12.30 3.33
CA ASN A 87 -11.91 12.49 1.88
C ASN A 87 -13.20 11.98 1.21
N ALA A 88 -13.86 12.84 0.42
CA ALA A 88 -15.10 12.50 -0.26
C ALA A 88 -14.92 11.52 -1.45
N LEU A 89 -13.79 11.62 -2.17
CA LEU A 89 -13.47 10.78 -3.33
C LEU A 89 -12.87 9.43 -2.90
N TYR A 90 -12.00 9.44 -1.90
CA TYR A 90 -11.29 8.26 -1.39
C TYR A 90 -11.51 8.07 0.11
N PRO A 91 -12.74 7.71 0.53
CA PRO A 91 -13.13 7.70 1.94
C PRO A 91 -12.46 6.59 2.75
N TYR A 92 -11.76 5.65 2.11
CA TYR A 92 -11.10 4.54 2.78
C TYR A 92 -9.62 4.48 2.42
N ILE A 93 -8.80 4.23 3.44
CA ILE A 93 -7.38 3.95 3.29
C ILE A 93 -6.98 2.65 3.97
N LYS A 94 -5.83 2.12 3.57
CA LYS A 94 -5.11 1.04 4.25
C LYS A 94 -3.65 1.43 4.39
N LEU A 95 -3.12 1.28 5.61
CA LEU A 95 -1.72 1.54 5.92
C LEU A 95 -0.96 0.23 6.11
N GLU A 96 0.15 0.07 5.40
CA GLU A 96 1.03 -1.09 5.50
C GLU A 96 2.49 -0.65 5.64
N THR A 97 3.25 -1.34 6.47
CA THR A 97 4.69 -1.08 6.62
C THR A 97 5.49 -2.12 5.87
N ASN A 98 6.35 -1.69 4.96
CA ASN A 98 7.36 -2.52 4.32
C ASN A 98 8.71 -2.32 5.02
N ALA A 99 9.18 -3.38 5.67
CA ALA A 99 10.48 -3.42 6.35
C ALA A 99 11.62 -3.86 5.42
N TYR A 100 11.36 -4.11 4.13
CA TYR A 100 12.32 -4.70 3.21
C TYR A 100 12.82 -3.67 2.19
N ILE A 101 13.55 -2.66 2.67
CA ILE A 101 14.44 -1.88 1.82
C ILE A 101 15.84 -1.97 2.42
N GLY A 102 16.58 -2.97 1.94
CA GLY A 102 18.03 -2.99 2.12
C GLY A 102 18.61 -1.69 1.55
N ASN A 103 19.56 -1.10 2.28
CA ASN A 103 20.22 0.15 1.96
C ASN A 103 20.48 0.28 0.44
N PRO A 104 19.80 1.19 -0.29
CA PRO A 104 20.17 1.47 -1.67
C PRO A 104 21.54 2.15 -1.60
N LYS A 105 22.60 1.41 -1.91
CA LYS A 105 23.94 1.99 -2.12
C LYS A 105 23.93 2.86 -3.36
#